data_AF-A0A1G1DDI0-F1
#
_entry.id   AF-A0A1G1DDI0-F1
#
_cell.length_a   1.000
_cell.length_b   1.000
_cell.length_c   1.000
_cell.angle_alpha   90.00
_cell.angle_beta   90.00
_cell.angle_gamma   90.00
#
_symmetry.space_group_name_H-M   'P 1'
#
loop_
_entity.id
_entity.type
_entity.pdbx_description
1 polymer ?
#
loop_
_entity_poly.entity_id
_entity_poly.type
_entity_poly.pdbx_seq_one_letter_code
_entity_poly.pdbx_strand_id
1 'polypeptide(L)'
;MKIEKELMETPLSLWKHTKERFNKLESELIECYIGFLRDIAEHYLRQDRKVYFRENRFVHWGEGNFGTLIIEGNEEVADVFGEYVSEIRFVPEIDKDMIKGGIEISRENLKEIKYGI
;
A
#
# COMPACT_ATOMS: atom_id res chain seq x y z
N MET A 1 39.06 -25.03 -26.98
CA MET A 1 39.23 -23.99 -25.95
C MET A 1 37.83 -23.60 -25.48
N LYS A 2 37.28 -24.30 -24.49
CA LYS A 2 35.97 -24.02 -23.89
C LYS A 2 36.22 -23.37 -22.53
N ILE A 3 36.54 -22.08 -22.54
CA ILE A 3 36.53 -21.25 -21.33
C ILE A 3 35.16 -20.57 -21.29
N GLU A 4 34.10 -21.38 -21.22
CA GLU A 4 32.71 -20.89 -21.31
C GLU A 4 31.79 -21.51 -20.26
N LYS A 5 32.35 -22.14 -19.21
CA LYS A 5 31.53 -22.58 -18.10
C LYS A 5 32.06 -22.04 -16.78
N GLU A 6 31.16 -21.31 -16.14
CA GLU A 6 31.10 -21.07 -14.71
C GLU A 6 32.15 -20.05 -14.22
N LEU A 7 31.89 -18.78 -14.55
CA LEU A 7 32.06 -17.73 -13.55
C LEU A 7 31.33 -18.23 -12.29
N MET A 8 32.07 -18.77 -11.33
CA MET A 8 31.55 -19.11 -10.00
C MET A 8 30.79 -17.88 -9.49
N GLU A 9 29.48 -18.00 -9.36
CA GLU A 9 28.68 -16.97 -8.71
C GLU A 9 29.17 -16.90 -7.26
N THR A 10 30.00 -15.90 -6.96
CA THR A 10 30.39 -15.62 -5.57
C THR A 10 29.13 -15.39 -4.74
N PRO A 11 29.16 -15.69 -3.42
CA PRO A 11 28.05 -15.36 -2.54
C PRO A 11 27.61 -13.89 -2.65
N LEU A 12 28.55 -12.98 -2.92
CA LEU A 12 28.26 -11.56 -3.13
C LEU A 12 27.45 -11.30 -4.41
N SER A 13 27.80 -11.92 -5.54
CA SER A 13 27.03 -11.80 -6.79
C SER A 13 25.64 -12.44 -6.69
N LEU A 14 25.53 -13.60 -6.01
CA LEU A 14 24.24 -14.23 -5.72
C LEU A 14 23.35 -13.32 -4.88
N TRP A 15 23.92 -12.72 -3.83
CA TRP A 15 23.21 -11.78 -2.97
C TRP A 15 22.76 -10.54 -3.74
N LYS A 16 23.65 -9.94 -4.55
CA LYS A 16 23.30 -8.76 -5.35
C LYS A 16 22.13 -9.03 -6.28
N HIS A 17 22.18 -10.12 -7.04
CA HIS A 17 21.09 -10.53 -7.94
C HIS A 17 19.79 -10.81 -7.18
N THR A 18 19.88 -11.50 -6.03
CA THR A 18 18.72 -11.78 -5.18
C THR A 18 18.10 -10.49 -4.65
N LYS A 19 18.92 -9.56 -4.15
CA LYS A 19 18.47 -8.25 -3.64
C LYS A 19 17.81 -7.42 -4.74
N GLU A 20 18.39 -7.37 -5.94
CA GLU A 20 17.79 -6.67 -7.09
C GLU A 20 16.42 -7.25 -7.46
N ARG A 21 16.31 -8.58 -7.53
CA ARG A 21 15.03 -9.25 -7.79
C ARG A 21 14.01 -8.97 -6.69
N PHE A 22 14.44 -8.99 -5.44
CA PHE A 22 13.58 -8.75 -4.29
C PHE A 22 13.03 -7.32 -4.28
N ASN A 23 13.90 -6.33 -4.44
CA ASN A 23 13.51 -4.91 -4.52
C ASN A 23 12.51 -4.67 -5.67
N LYS A 24 12.70 -5.35 -6.81
CA LYS A 24 11.76 -5.25 -7.92
C LYS A 24 10.38 -5.82 -7.55
N LEU A 25 10.34 -7.03 -6.99
CA LEU A 25 9.08 -7.67 -6.58
C LEU A 25 8.37 -6.87 -5.49
N GLU A 26 9.12 -6.31 -4.54
CA GLU A 26 8.60 -5.44 -3.51
C GLU A 26 7.96 -4.18 -4.11
N SER A 27 8.66 -3.51 -5.02
CA SER A 27 8.12 -2.33 -5.69
C SER A 27 6.85 -2.65 -6.49
N GLU A 28 6.81 -3.79 -7.19
CA GLU A 28 5.63 -4.24 -7.92
C GLU A 28 4.44 -4.54 -6.98
N LEU A 29 4.71 -5.16 -5.83
CA LEU A 29 3.69 -5.44 -4.81
C LEU A 29 3.13 -4.15 -4.20
N ILE A 30 4.01 -3.20 -3.85
CA ILE A 30 3.63 -1.90 -3.31
C ILE A 30 2.75 -1.14 -4.29
N GLU A 31 3.16 -1.03 -5.56
CA GLU A 31 2.36 -0.34 -6.57
C GLU A 31 1.02 -1.02 -6.81
N CYS A 32 0.97 -2.36 -6.78
CA CYS A 32 -0.27 -3.11 -6.90
C CYS A 32 -1.25 -2.76 -5.77
N TYR A 33 -0.79 -2.80 -4.52
CA TYR A 33 -1.68 -2.57 -3.38
C TYR A 33 -2.07 -1.09 -3.21
N ILE A 34 -1.12 -0.17 -3.43
CA ILE A 34 -1.42 1.27 -3.44
C ILE A 34 -2.39 1.62 -4.57
N GLY A 35 -2.25 0.99 -5.74
CA GLY A 35 -3.22 1.08 -6.84
C GLY A 35 -4.62 0.67 -6.40
N PHE A 36 -4.75 -0.49 -5.75
CA PHE A 36 -6.03 -0.93 -5.17
C PHE A 36 -6.62 0.11 -4.20
N LEU A 37 -5.83 0.66 -3.27
CA LEU A 37 -6.33 1.68 -2.33
C LEU A 37 -6.80 2.96 -3.06
N ARG A 38 -6.14 3.36 -4.14
CA ARG A 38 -6.56 4.50 -4.98
C ARG A 38 -7.88 4.23 -5.68
N ASP A 39 -8.06 3.03 -6.23
CA ASP A 39 -9.30 2.63 -6.90
C ASP A 39 -10.48 2.62 -5.92
N ILE A 40 -10.27 2.13 -4.70
CA ILE A 40 -11.29 2.17 -3.65
C ILE A 40 -11.61 3.60 -3.23
N ALA A 41 -10.60 4.44 -3.01
CA ALA A 41 -10.81 5.85 -2.68
C ALA A 41 -11.63 6.55 -3.77
N GLU A 42 -11.28 6.35 -5.03
CA GLU A 42 -12.02 6.91 -6.16
C GLU A 42 -13.48 6.43 -6.20
N HIS A 43 -13.71 5.14 -5.96
CA HIS A 43 -15.05 4.55 -5.93
C HIS A 43 -15.97 5.26 -4.91
N TYR A 44 -15.50 5.48 -3.69
CA TYR A 44 -16.32 6.12 -2.65
C TYR A 44 -16.39 7.64 -2.80
N LEU A 45 -15.37 8.30 -3.33
CA LEU A 45 -15.44 9.71 -3.74
C LEU A 45 -16.45 9.95 -4.88
N ARG A 46 -16.79 8.92 -5.67
CA ARG A 46 -17.88 9.00 -6.67
C ARG A 46 -19.27 8.94 -6.07
N GLN A 47 -19.37 8.57 -4.79
CA GLN A 47 -20.60 8.55 -4.01
C GLN A 47 -20.69 9.74 -3.04
N ASP A 48 -19.87 10.77 -3.25
CA ASP A 48 -19.79 11.98 -2.41
C ASP A 48 -19.45 11.71 -0.94
N ARG A 49 -18.75 10.60 -0.65
CA ARG A 49 -18.26 10.26 0.68
C ARG A 49 -16.89 10.86 0.94
N LYS A 50 -16.62 11.20 2.20
CA LYS A 50 -15.29 11.62 2.62
C LYS A 50 -14.32 10.44 2.70
N VAL A 51 -13.10 10.68 2.24
CA VAL A 51 -12.02 9.70 2.26
C VAL A 51 -10.77 10.37 2.82
N TYR A 52 -10.09 9.70 3.75
CA TYR A 52 -8.82 10.12 4.31
C TYR A 52 -7.80 9.00 4.20
N PHE A 53 -6.55 9.37 3.96
CA PHE A 53 -5.44 8.43 3.93
C PHE A 53 -4.39 8.81 4.96
N ARG A 54 -3.97 7.83 5.76
CA ARG A 54 -2.85 7.95 6.68
C ARG A 54 -1.76 7.00 6.22
N GLU A 55 -0.66 7.58 5.75
CA GLU A 55 0.54 6.85 5.37
C GLU A 55 1.12 6.10 6.58
N ASN A 56 1.57 4.86 6.35
CA ASN A 56 2.33 4.14 7.36
C ASN A 56 3.78 4.65 7.35
N ARG A 57 4.23 5.21 8.48
CA ARG A 57 5.59 5.77 8.64
C ARG A 57 6.55 4.83 9.36
N PHE A 58 6.06 3.69 9.85
CA PHE A 58 6.86 2.69 10.55
C PHE A 58 6.89 1.43 9.69
N VAL A 59 7.85 1.39 8.76
CA VAL A 59 8.00 0.26 7.85
C VAL A 59 9.30 -0.46 8.15
N HIS A 60 9.17 -1.66 8.72
CA HIS A 60 10.15 -2.73 8.60
C HIS A 60 9.53 -3.84 7.74
N TRP A 61 10.36 -4.47 6.91
CA TRP A 61 9.93 -5.56 6.04
C TRP A 61 9.26 -6.68 6.88
N GLY A 62 8.02 -7.03 6.54
CA GLY A 62 7.26 -8.09 7.20
C GLY A 62 6.40 -7.67 8.40
N GLU A 63 6.45 -6.41 8.84
CA GLU A 63 5.71 -5.94 10.04
C GLU A 63 4.80 -4.72 9.80
N GLY A 64 4.74 -4.18 8.57
CA GLY A 64 4.00 -2.96 8.26
C GLY A 64 2.84 -3.15 7.28
N ASN A 65 1.73 -2.44 7.52
CA ASN A 65 0.64 -2.28 6.55
C ASN A 65 0.97 -1.18 5.52
N PHE A 66 0.18 -1.07 4.44
CA PHE A 66 0.39 -0.05 3.39
C PHE A 66 -0.11 1.36 3.73
N GLY A 67 -0.56 1.57 4.98
CA GLY A 67 -1.25 2.77 5.42
C GLY A 67 -2.65 2.47 5.94
N THR A 68 -3.48 3.50 6.08
CA THR A 68 -4.88 3.35 6.48
C THR A 68 -5.75 4.29 5.66
N LEU A 69 -6.73 3.72 4.95
CA LEU A 69 -7.79 4.42 4.25
C LEU A 69 -9.04 4.44 5.15
N ILE A 70 -9.49 5.63 5.51
CA ILE A 70 -10.68 5.87 6.33
C ILE A 70 -11.76 6.46 5.43
N ILE A 71 -12.92 5.83 5.40
CA ILE A 71 -14.01 6.15 4.48
C ILE A 71 -15.28 6.41 5.30
N GLU A 72 -16.00 7.46 4.96
CA GLU A 72 -17.31 7.73 5.55
C GLU A 72 -18.31 6.63 5.13
N GLY A 73 -18.90 5.95 6.12
CA GLY A 73 -19.72 4.77 5.87
C GLY A 73 -20.08 3.99 7.14
N ASN A 74 -21.14 3.19 7.05
CA ASN A 74 -21.60 2.31 8.13
C ASN A 74 -21.37 0.83 7.79
N GLU A 75 -20.64 0.54 6.72
CA GLU A 75 -20.36 -0.81 6.27
C GLU A 75 -19.40 -1.53 7.22
N GLU A 76 -19.64 -2.81 7.43
CA GLU A 76 -18.61 -3.68 8.01
C GLU A 76 -17.59 -4.06 6.92
N VAL A 77 -16.31 -3.90 7.24
CA VAL A 77 -15.22 -4.19 6.28
C VAL A 77 -15.30 -5.63 5.77
N ALA A 78 -15.67 -6.57 6.63
CA ALA A 78 -15.81 -7.98 6.29
C ALA A 78 -16.93 -8.24 5.25
N ASP A 79 -18.00 -7.44 5.27
CA ASP A 79 -19.11 -7.58 4.32
C ASP A 79 -18.73 -7.07 2.92
N VAL A 80 -17.79 -6.13 2.83
CA VAL A 80 -17.35 -5.52 1.57
C VAL A 80 -16.13 -6.24 0.98
N PHE A 81 -15.16 -6.59 1.82
CA PHE A 81 -13.83 -7.07 1.40
C PHE A 81 -13.46 -8.46 1.95
N GLY A 82 -14.29 -9.06 2.80
CA GLY A 82 -13.93 -10.26 3.55
C GLY A 82 -12.88 -9.97 4.64
N GLU A 83 -12.27 -11.03 5.18
CA GLU A 83 -11.33 -10.93 6.32
C GLU A 83 -9.90 -10.52 5.93
N TYR A 84 -9.66 -10.17 4.67
CA TYR A 84 -8.30 -10.06 4.11
C TYR A 84 -7.74 -8.63 4.06
N VAL A 85 -8.58 -7.61 4.27
CA VAL A 85 -8.18 -6.20 4.12
C VAL A 85 -8.19 -5.50 5.47
N SER A 86 -7.00 -5.07 5.92
CA SER A 86 -6.81 -4.41 7.22
C SER A 86 -6.64 -2.90 7.13
N GLU A 87 -6.30 -2.42 5.94
CA GLU A 87 -5.97 -1.03 5.64
C GLU A 87 -7.20 -0.15 5.45
N ILE A 88 -8.39 -0.72 5.28
CA ILE A 88 -9.62 0.03 5.00
C ILE A 88 -10.52 0.01 6.23
N ARG A 89 -11.09 1.17 6.58
CA ARG A 89 -12.07 1.32 7.66
C ARG A 89 -13.22 2.19 7.20
N PHE A 90 -14.44 1.75 7.46
CA PHE A 90 -15.63 2.58 7.37
C PHE A 90 -15.97 3.16 8.73
N VAL A 91 -16.28 4.45 8.77
CA VAL A 91 -16.75 5.12 10.00
C VAL A 91 -17.91 6.06 9.68
N PRO A 92 -19.00 6.06 10.48
CA PRO A 92 -20.18 6.88 10.22
C PRO A 92 -19.87 8.38 10.19
N GLU A 93 -19.00 8.80 11.11
CA GLU A 93 -18.58 10.17 11.29
C GLU A 93 -17.08 10.17 11.53
N ILE A 94 -16.35 10.89 10.67
CA ILE A 94 -14.89 10.97 10.74
C ILE A 94 -14.51 12.05 11.74
N ASP A 95 -13.93 11.64 12.87
CA ASP A 95 -13.40 12.57 13.86
C ASP A 95 -11.98 13.07 13.51
N LYS A 96 -11.58 14.18 14.15
CA LYS A 96 -10.27 14.81 13.90
C LYS A 96 -9.08 13.98 14.40
N ASP A 97 -9.29 13.15 15.41
CA ASP A 97 -8.22 12.33 16.00
C ASP A 97 -7.93 11.10 15.15
N MET A 98 -8.94 10.52 14.50
CA MET A 98 -8.85 9.44 13.52
C MET A 98 -7.97 9.81 12.33
N ILE A 99 -8.09 11.05 11.86
CA ILE A 99 -7.35 11.57 10.69
C ILE A 99 -6.04 12.24 11.05
N LYS A 100 -5.65 12.25 12.33
CA LYS A 100 -4.41 12.88 12.78
C LYS A 100 -3.20 12.29 12.06
N GLY A 101 -2.45 13.14 11.37
CA GLY A 101 -1.29 12.74 10.56
C GLY A 101 -1.63 12.11 9.21
N GLY A 102 -2.92 12.05 8.85
CA GLY A 102 -3.40 11.73 7.51
C GLY A 102 -3.75 12.98 6.70
N ILE A 103 -4.16 12.74 5.46
CA ILE A 103 -4.59 13.76 4.50
C ILE A 103 -6.00 13.43 4.01
N GLU A 104 -6.77 14.47 3.69
CA GLU A 104 -8.03 14.30 2.99
C GLU A 104 -7.76 13.98 1.52
N ILE A 105 -8.45 12.97 1.00
CA ILE A 105 -8.33 12.55 -0.38
C ILE A 105 -9.51 13.10 -1.18
N SER A 106 -9.19 13.66 -2.33
CA SER A 106 -10.11 14.12 -3.36
C SER A 106 -9.72 13.50 -4.70
N ARG A 107 -10.55 13.66 -5.72
CA ARG A 107 -10.27 13.09 -7.06
C ARG A 107 -9.00 13.69 -7.68
N GLU A 108 -8.63 14.90 -7.29
CA GLU A 108 -7.47 15.63 -7.79
C GLU A 108 -6.15 15.17 -7.14
N ASN A 109 -6.21 14.50 -5.98
CA ASN A 109 -5.02 14.16 -5.19
C ASN A 109 -4.87 12.67 -4.88
N LEU A 110 -5.59 11.77 -5.58
CA LEU A 110 -5.48 10.31 -5.39
C LEU A 110 -4.04 9.78 -5.35
N LYS A 111 -3.13 10.39 -6.10
CA LYS A 111 -1.69 10.06 -6.10
C LYS A 111 -0.99 10.23 -4.74
N GLU A 112 -1.57 10.99 -3.81
CA GLU A 112 -1.04 11.16 -2.46
C GLU A 112 -1.30 9.95 -1.56
N ILE A 113 -2.18 9.03 -1.98
CA ILE A 113 -2.17 7.65 -1.49
C ILE A 113 -0.91 6.99 -2.04
N LYS A 114 0.09 6.86 -1.17
CA LYS A 114 1.43 6.35 -1.50
C LYS A 114 2.01 5.61 -0.31
N TYR A 115 3.02 4.80 -0.59
CA TYR A 115 3.77 4.08 0.41
C TYR A 115 5.06 4.83 0.73
N GLY A 116 5.30 5.10 2.01
CA GLY A 116 6.51 5.76 2.48
C GLY A 116 7.67 4.78 2.53
N ILE A 117 8.55 4.85 1.52
CA ILE A 117 9.85 4.16 1.51
C ILE A 117 10.95 5.15 1.85
#